data_AF-D3B3D5-F1
#
_entry.id   AF-D3B3D5-F1
#
_cell.length_a   1.000
_cell.length_b   1.000
_cell.length_c   1.000
_cell.angle_alpha   90.00
_cell.angle_beta   90.00
_cell.angle_gamma   90.00
#
_symmetry.space_group_name_H-M   'P 1'
#
loop_
_entity.id
_entity.type
_entity.pdbx_description
1 polymer ?
#
loop_
_entity_poly.entity_id
_entity_poly.type
_entity_poly.pdbx_seq_one_letter_code
_entity_poly.pdbx_strand_id
1 'polypeptide(L)'
;MSPMIDRFYNGVSYHFKGFEYKGLATTKSKKPCLGGDFYHNTTLYITKDLNEHPAQLFGFYSLGNSVLNYNNIGESVRSLFDPLNFRHTAGFGIRGAAGPALVDVYFSHVLKKLPTDQSLRFGLCVTLKFY
;
A
#
# COMPACT_ATOMS: atom_id res chain seq x y z
N MET A 1 3.45 -20.34 11.82
CA MET A 1 3.96 -19.30 10.89
C MET A 1 3.75 -19.78 9.46
N SER A 2 3.25 -18.95 8.56
CA SER A 2 3.01 -19.37 7.17
C SER A 2 4.33 -19.45 6.38
N PRO A 3 4.42 -20.37 5.38
CA PRO A 3 5.52 -20.40 4.43
C PRO A 3 5.73 -19.03 3.77
N MET A 4 6.98 -18.67 3.43
CA MET A 4 7.27 -17.35 2.84
C MET A 4 6.49 -17.08 1.55
N ILE A 5 6.15 -18.10 0.76
CA ILE A 5 5.39 -17.95 -0.48
C ILE A 5 3.92 -17.54 -0.24
N ASP A 6 3.38 -17.88 0.94
CA ASP A 6 1.98 -17.64 1.30
C ASP A 6 1.77 -16.32 2.08
N ARG A 7 2.83 -15.53 2.23
CA ARG A 7 2.79 -14.27 2.99
C ARG A 7 2.33 -13.11 2.12
N PHE A 8 1.68 -12.14 2.76
CA PHE A 8 1.34 -10.87 2.14
C PHE A 8 2.59 -10.00 2.00
N TYR A 9 2.99 -9.76 0.76
CA TYR A 9 4.11 -8.88 0.42
C TYR A 9 3.61 -7.47 0.09
N ASN A 10 3.44 -6.67 1.14
CA ASN A 10 2.69 -5.40 1.10
C ASN A 10 3.45 -4.25 0.43
N GLY A 11 2.77 -3.13 0.19
CA GLY A 11 3.31 -1.95 -0.51
C GLY A 11 2.45 -1.59 -1.71
N VAL A 12 3.05 -1.13 -2.83
CA VAL A 12 2.31 -0.87 -4.08
C VAL A 12 1.49 -2.09 -4.53
N SER A 13 1.99 -3.31 -4.29
CA SER A 13 1.35 -4.59 -4.62
C SER A 13 -0.06 -4.78 -4.05
N TYR A 14 -0.36 -4.14 -2.93
CA TYR A 14 -1.67 -4.19 -2.28
C TYR A 14 -2.30 -2.79 -2.19
N HIS A 15 -2.03 -1.96 -3.21
CA HIS A 15 -2.55 -0.60 -3.36
C HIS A 15 -2.18 0.36 -2.22
N PHE A 16 -1.13 0.07 -1.44
CA PHE A 16 -0.63 1.00 -0.43
C PHE A 16 0.41 1.95 -1.06
N LYS A 17 -0.10 2.91 -1.83
CA LYS A 17 0.70 3.92 -2.53
C LYS A 17 1.58 4.69 -1.54
N GLY A 18 2.83 4.96 -1.90
CA GLY A 18 3.82 5.64 -1.03
C GLY A 18 4.89 4.74 -0.44
N PHE A 19 4.73 3.41 -0.53
CA PHE A 19 5.73 2.43 -0.15
C PHE A 19 6.18 1.61 -1.34
N GLU A 20 7.43 1.14 -1.33
CA GLU A 20 7.96 0.27 -2.39
C GLU A 20 7.25 -1.08 -2.43
N TYR A 21 7.39 -1.82 -3.53
CA TYR A 21 6.93 -3.20 -3.63
C TYR A 21 7.66 -4.06 -2.58
N LYS A 22 6.91 -4.76 -1.71
CA LYS A 22 7.44 -5.44 -0.52
C LYS A 22 8.16 -4.51 0.47
N GLY A 23 7.86 -3.22 0.44
CA GLY A 23 8.58 -2.19 1.21
C GLY A 23 8.13 -2.04 2.66
N LEU A 24 7.02 -2.67 3.08
CA LEU A 24 6.56 -2.59 4.46
C LEU A 24 7.24 -3.64 5.35
N ALA A 25 7.89 -3.17 6.41
CA ALA A 25 8.39 -4.01 7.47
C ALA A 25 7.26 -4.73 8.22
N THR A 26 7.52 -5.94 8.69
CA THR A 26 6.64 -6.52 9.71
C THR A 26 6.95 -5.88 11.05
N THR A 27 5.93 -5.55 11.84
CA THR A 27 6.07 -4.82 13.11
C THR A 27 7.12 -5.43 14.05
N LYS A 28 7.17 -6.76 14.12
CA LYS A 28 8.12 -7.51 14.98
C LYS A 28 9.51 -7.70 14.36
N SER A 29 9.61 -8.07 13.07
CA SER A 29 10.93 -8.41 12.48
C SER A 29 11.71 -7.19 12.00
N LYS A 30 11.05 -6.04 11.80
CA LYS A 30 11.63 -4.86 11.12
C LYS A 30 12.24 -5.18 9.74
N LYS A 31 12.01 -6.35 9.15
CA LYS A 31 12.52 -6.76 7.83
C LYS A 31 11.40 -6.65 6.80
N PRO A 32 11.51 -5.77 5.79
CA PRO A 32 10.46 -5.55 4.78
C PRO A 32 10.27 -6.74 3.83
N CYS A 33 11.35 -7.46 3.49
CA CYS A 33 11.31 -8.55 2.53
C CYS A 33 10.72 -9.88 3.04
N LEU A 34 10.34 -9.98 4.32
CA LEU A 34 9.83 -11.26 4.87
C LEU A 34 8.33 -11.47 4.65
N GLY A 35 7.59 -10.44 4.24
CA GLY A 35 6.13 -10.46 4.14
C GLY A 35 5.45 -10.62 5.51
N GLY A 36 4.16 -10.29 5.59
CA GLY A 36 3.34 -10.50 6.79
C GLY A 36 2.39 -11.68 6.65
N ASP A 37 2.03 -12.29 7.78
CA ASP A 37 0.93 -13.27 7.83
C ASP A 37 -0.43 -12.56 7.94
N PHE A 38 -0.44 -11.35 8.50
CA PHE A 38 -1.61 -10.49 8.57
C PHE A 38 -1.31 -9.11 7.99
N TYR A 39 -2.30 -8.54 7.33
CA TYR A 39 -2.23 -7.24 6.70
C TYR A 39 -3.62 -6.60 6.69
N HIS A 40 -3.66 -5.28 6.87
CA HIS A 40 -4.84 -4.48 6.53
C HIS A 40 -4.41 -3.17 5.89
N ASN A 41 -5.24 -2.69 4.96
CA ASN A 41 -5.10 -1.38 4.35
C ASN A 41 -6.49 -0.81 4.07
N THR A 42 -6.66 0.44 4.45
CA THR A 42 -7.82 1.25 4.12
C THR A 42 -7.32 2.46 3.36
N THR A 43 -7.83 2.66 2.15
CA THR A 43 -7.51 3.84 1.35
C THR A 43 -8.78 4.59 1.01
N LEU A 44 -8.76 5.88 1.31
CA LEU A 44 -9.80 6.83 0.93
C LEU A 44 -9.33 7.56 -0.32
N TYR A 45 -10.22 7.69 -1.30
CA TYR A 45 -9.98 8.42 -2.54
C TYR A 45 -10.99 9.55 -2.69
N ILE A 46 -10.52 10.69 -3.18
CA ILE A 46 -11.36 11.77 -3.69
C ILE A 46 -11.00 11.92 -5.17
N THR A 47 -11.98 11.87 -6.05
CA THR A 47 -11.76 11.88 -7.50
C THR A 47 -12.53 13.01 -8.17
N LYS A 48 -11.96 13.56 -9.23
CA LYS A 48 -12.60 14.56 -10.09
C LYS A 48 -12.32 14.21 -11.55
N ASP A 49 -13.39 14.06 -12.33
CA ASP A 49 -13.29 13.83 -13.78
C ASP A 49 -12.78 15.10 -14.48
N LEU A 50 -11.89 14.92 -15.45
CA LEU A 50 -11.45 15.98 -16.35
C LEU A 50 -12.31 15.92 -17.60
N ASN A 51 -13.30 16.82 -17.71
CA ASN A 51 -14.34 16.79 -18.75
C ASN A 51 -13.84 16.68 -20.21
N GLU A 52 -12.59 17.04 -20.48
CA GLU A 52 -12.01 17.12 -21.84
C GLU A 52 -11.22 15.88 -22.25
N HIS A 53 -10.89 14.98 -21.31
CA HIS A 53 -10.08 13.78 -21.57
C HIS A 53 -10.61 12.58 -20.78
N PRO A 54 -10.39 11.32 -21.21
CA PRO A 54 -10.70 10.13 -20.41
C PRO A 54 -9.71 9.97 -19.24
N ALA A 55 -9.59 11.01 -18.42
CA ALA A 55 -8.67 11.15 -17.31
C ALA A 55 -9.39 11.70 -16.07
N GLN A 56 -8.92 11.28 -14.91
CA GLN A 56 -9.43 11.64 -13.59
C GLN A 56 -8.27 12.13 -12.73
N LEU A 57 -8.46 13.28 -12.08
CA LEU A 57 -7.63 13.65 -10.95
C LEU A 57 -8.06 12.85 -9.73
N PHE A 58 -7.11 12.38 -8.94
CA PHE A 58 -7.40 11.74 -7.67
C PHE A 58 -6.48 12.25 -6.57
N GLY A 59 -7.06 12.47 -5.39
CA GLY A 59 -6.35 12.55 -4.12
C GLY A 59 -6.57 11.25 -3.35
N PHE A 60 -5.61 10.86 -2.53
CA PHE A 60 -5.76 9.68 -1.69
C PHE A 60 -5.11 9.85 -0.32
N TYR A 61 -5.65 9.10 0.64
CA TYR A 61 -5.06 8.86 1.94
C TYR A 61 -5.15 7.38 2.26
N SER A 62 -4.02 6.76 2.54
CA SER A 62 -3.92 5.33 2.87
C SER A 62 -3.44 5.15 4.29
N LEU A 63 -4.06 4.22 5.02
CA LEU A 63 -3.62 3.75 6.31
C LEU A 63 -3.54 2.23 6.35
N GLY A 64 -2.54 1.68 7.02
CA GLY A 64 -2.41 0.23 7.10
C GLY A 64 -1.25 -0.26 7.92
N ASN A 65 -1.21 -1.57 8.15
CA ASN A 65 -0.20 -2.25 8.94
C ASN A 65 -0.02 -3.70 8.46
N SER A 66 1.13 -4.28 8.78
CA SER A 66 1.41 -5.68 8.55
C SER A 66 2.22 -6.32 9.68
N VAL A 67 1.86 -7.55 10.01
CA VAL A 67 2.41 -8.32 11.14
C VAL A 67 2.78 -9.73 10.67
N LEU A 68 3.86 -10.27 11.21
CA LEU A 68 4.25 -11.68 11.05
C LEU A 68 3.81 -12.46 12.29
N ASN A 69 3.18 -13.63 12.10
CA ASN A 69 2.63 -14.46 13.17
C ASN A 69 3.69 -15.41 13.72
N TYR A 70 4.06 -15.23 14.98
CA TYR A 70 4.99 -16.08 15.72
C TYR A 70 4.24 -17.07 16.63
N ASN A 71 3.19 -17.70 16.11
CA ASN A 71 2.34 -18.68 16.80
C ASN A 71 1.50 -18.09 17.97
N ASN A 72 1.19 -16.80 17.92
CA ASN A 72 0.22 -16.17 18.81
C ASN A 72 -0.67 -15.21 18.01
N ILE A 73 -1.83 -15.73 17.58
CA ILE A 73 -2.77 -14.99 16.73
C ILE A 73 -3.35 -13.79 17.50
N GLY A 74 -3.69 -13.95 18.77
CA GLY A 74 -4.28 -12.89 19.58
C GLY A 74 -3.36 -11.68 19.72
N GLU A 75 -2.08 -11.91 19.99
CA GLU A 75 -1.07 -10.85 20.02
C GLU A 75 -0.85 -10.23 18.64
N SER A 76 -0.86 -11.05 17.58
CA SER A 76 -0.68 -10.58 16.21
C SER A 76 -1.82 -9.66 15.75
N VAL A 77 -3.08 -10.00 16.08
CA VAL A 77 -4.26 -9.16 15.80
C VAL A 77 -4.20 -7.86 16.60
N ARG A 78 -3.82 -7.92 17.89
CA ARG A 78 -3.63 -6.69 18.70
C ARG A 78 -2.56 -5.79 18.10
N SER A 79 -1.41 -6.34 17.70
CA SER A 79 -0.35 -5.57 17.04
C SER A 79 -0.77 -5.05 15.67
N LEU A 80 -1.62 -5.78 14.95
CA LEU A 80 -2.14 -5.40 13.64
C LEU A 80 -2.98 -4.12 13.74
N PHE A 81 -3.83 -4.03 14.77
CA PHE A 81 -4.72 -2.88 14.99
C PHE A 81 -4.21 -1.85 16.00
N ASP A 82 -2.97 -1.98 16.47
CA ASP A 82 -2.33 -0.98 17.33
C ASP A 82 -2.02 0.30 16.51
N PRO A 83 -2.63 1.45 16.87
CA PRO A 83 -2.43 2.72 16.15
C PRO A 83 -0.96 3.16 16.08
N LEU A 84 -0.12 2.73 17.03
CA LEU A 84 1.31 3.04 17.03
C LEU A 84 2.01 2.41 15.81
N ASN A 85 1.51 1.29 15.32
CA ASN A 85 2.09 0.55 14.19
C ASN A 85 1.49 0.92 12.83
N PHE A 86 0.49 1.81 12.80
CA PHE A 86 -0.12 2.27 11.56
C PHE A 86 0.85 3.10 10.75
N ARG A 87 0.90 2.79 9.45
CA ARG A 87 1.54 3.60 8.43
C ARG A 87 0.48 4.49 7.81
N HIS A 88 0.90 5.69 7.43
CA HIS A 88 0.02 6.66 6.79
C HIS A 88 0.72 7.24 5.57
N THR A 89 -0.02 7.33 4.48
CA THR A 89 0.42 8.02 3.27
C THR A 89 -0.71 8.90 2.77
N ALA A 90 -0.34 10.00 2.15
CA ALA A 90 -1.27 10.83 1.40
C ALA A 90 -0.63 11.18 0.07
N GLY A 91 -1.44 11.44 -0.94
CA GLY A 91 -0.93 11.80 -2.24
C GLY A 91 -2.01 12.23 -3.20
N PHE A 92 -1.58 12.56 -4.40
CA PHE A 92 -2.44 12.93 -5.50
C PHE A 92 -1.85 12.45 -6.82
N GLY A 93 -2.68 12.37 -7.85
CA GLY A 93 -2.27 11.88 -9.14
C GLY A 93 -3.32 12.06 -10.22
N ILE A 94 -2.96 11.60 -11.40
CA ILE A 94 -3.83 11.52 -12.57
C ILE A 94 -3.97 10.05 -12.93
N ARG A 95 -5.20 9.65 -13.21
CA ARG A 95 -5.57 8.33 -13.73
C ARG A 95 -6.15 8.51 -15.12
N GLY A 96 -5.68 7.77 -16.09
CA GLY A 96 -6.20 7.83 -17.47
C GLY A 96 -6.27 6.46 -18.12
N ALA A 97 -7.13 6.33 -19.13
CA ALA A 97 -7.14 5.16 -19.98
C ALA A 97 -6.11 5.33 -21.12
N ALA A 98 -5.28 4.30 -21.33
CA ALA A 98 -4.34 4.20 -22.45
C ALA A 98 -4.57 2.86 -23.17
N GLY A 99 -5.48 2.86 -24.16
CA GLY A 99 -5.92 1.64 -24.83
C GLY A 99 -6.57 0.65 -23.84
N PRO A 100 -6.10 -0.61 -23.74
CA PRO A 100 -6.62 -1.58 -22.77
C PRO A 100 -6.10 -1.34 -21.34
N ALA A 101 -5.18 -0.41 -21.14
CA ALA A 101 -4.57 -0.15 -19.84
C ALA A 101 -5.26 1.01 -19.11
N LEU A 102 -5.36 0.89 -17.79
CA LEU A 102 -5.57 2.00 -16.88
C LEU A 102 -4.21 2.41 -16.31
N VAL A 103 -3.85 3.68 -16.46
CA VAL A 103 -2.55 4.21 -16.03
C VAL A 103 -2.78 5.19 -14.89
N ASP A 104 -2.16 4.94 -13.74
CA ASP A 104 -2.07 5.87 -12.62
C ASP A 104 -0.66 6.45 -12.56
N VAL A 105 -0.54 7.77 -12.60
CA VAL A 105 0.68 8.49 -12.25
C VAL A 105 0.39 9.27 -10.98
N TYR A 106 1.20 9.08 -9.94
CA TYR A 106 0.96 9.74 -8.66
C TYR A 106 2.23 10.18 -7.94
N PHE A 107 2.05 11.21 -7.12
CA PHE A 107 2.99 11.65 -6.10
C PHE A 107 2.41 11.35 -4.73
N SER A 108 3.27 10.90 -3.83
CA SER A 108 2.90 10.47 -2.49
C SER A 108 3.90 10.93 -1.45
N HIS A 109 3.36 11.28 -0.28
CA HIS A 109 4.10 11.61 0.90
C HIS A 109 3.75 10.63 2.02
N VAL A 110 4.79 10.02 2.61
CA VAL A 110 4.63 9.12 3.76
C VAL A 110 4.62 9.96 5.03
N LEU A 111 3.44 10.03 5.65
CA LEU A 111 3.21 10.81 6.87
C LEU A 111 3.74 10.09 8.11
N LYS A 112 3.64 8.75 8.11
CA LYS A 112 4.13 7.90 9.19
C LYS A 112 4.61 6.57 8.64
N LYS A 113 5.79 6.15 9.09
CA LYS A 113 6.38 4.85 8.76
C LYS A 113 7.13 4.25 9.93
N LEU A 114 7.34 2.94 9.89
CA LEU A 114 8.32 2.29 10.75
C LEU A 114 9.75 2.55 10.23
N PRO A 115 10.77 2.48 11.10
CA PRO A 115 12.15 2.84 10.74
C PRO A 115 12.71 2.12 9.52
N THR A 116 12.26 0.89 9.26
CA THR A 116 12.77 0.03 8.19
C THR A 116 11.81 -0.11 7.01
N ASP A 117 10.72 0.67 6.99
CA ASP A 117 9.85 0.73 5.81
C ASP A 117 10.56 1.48 4.66
N GLN A 118 10.45 0.92 3.46
CA GLN A 118 10.94 1.50 2.21
C GLN A 118 9.84 2.29 1.52
N SER A 119 10.08 3.58 1.31
CA SER A 119 9.10 4.54 0.82
C SER A 119 9.44 5.03 -0.58
N LEU A 120 8.42 5.19 -1.41
CA LEU A 120 8.52 5.73 -2.77
C LEU A 120 7.66 7.00 -2.88
N ARG A 121 8.20 8.07 -3.46
CA ARG A 121 7.47 9.35 -3.60
C ARG A 121 6.71 9.49 -4.91
N PHE A 122 7.12 8.77 -5.94
CA PHE A 122 6.53 8.83 -7.27
C PHE A 122 6.22 7.42 -7.74
N GLY A 123 5.01 7.18 -8.24
CA GLY A 123 4.62 5.88 -8.75
C GLY A 123 3.92 5.97 -10.09
N LEU A 124 4.22 4.99 -10.93
CA LEU A 124 3.51 4.67 -12.16
C LEU A 124 2.92 3.28 -11.99
N CYS A 125 1.60 3.16 -12.07
CA CYS A 125 0.91 1.87 -12.06
C CYS A 125 0.16 1.70 -13.38
N VAL A 126 0.33 0.55 -14.01
CA VAL A 126 -0.33 0.19 -15.26
C VAL A 126 -1.13 -1.08 -15.00
N THR A 127 -2.46 -0.96 -15.03
CA THR A 127 -3.39 -2.08 -14.86
C THR A 127 -3.98 -2.43 -16.21
N LEU A 128 -3.64 -3.62 -16.73
CA LEU A 128 -4.21 -4.13 -17.98
C LEU A 128 -5.63 -4.65 -17.73
N LYS A 129 -6.59 -4.20 -18.54
CA LYS A 129 -7.92 -4.81 -18.62
C LYS A 129 -7.82 -5.96 -19.63
N PHE A 130 -7.89 -7.19 -19.12
CA PHE A 130 -8.13 -8.36 -19.97
C PHE A 130 -9.65 -8.50 -20.11
N TYR A 131 -10.14 -8.34 -21.33
CA TYR A 131 -11.52 -8.64 -21.72
C TYR A 131 -11.61 -10.11 -22.13
#